data_AF-A0A8B5X8V9-F1
#
_entry.id   AF-A0A8B5X8V9-F1
#
_cell.length_a   1.000
_cell.length_b   1.000
_cell.length_c   1.000
_cell.angle_alpha   90.00
_cell.angle_beta   90.00
_cell.angle_gamma   90.00
#
_symmetry.space_group_name_H-M   'P 1'
#
loop_
_entity.id
_entity.type
_entity.pdbx_description
1 polymer ?
#
loop_
_entity_poly.entity_id
_entity_poly.type
_entity_poly.pdbx_seq_one_letter_code
_entity_poly.pdbx_strand_id
1 'polypeptide(L)'
;MKFEKAVVVRISKEIELELASVRKLLDEYRDLPEFESRSIECRVKGSILHDFYSGMERIFRRIAEELNGGVPNSEQWHRDLLDEMTWEFEGIRPPVIDENLRDRL
;
A
#
# COMPACT_ATOMS: atom_id res chain seq x y z
N MET A 1 -10.28 12.54 -18.71
CA MET A 1 -9.70 13.58 -17.82
C MET A 1 -8.20 13.54 -18.01
N LYS A 2 -7.54 14.62 -18.46
CA LYS A 2 -6.06 14.64 -18.59
C LYS A 2 -5.48 15.19 -17.28
N PHE A 3 -4.82 14.34 -16.50
CA PHE A 3 -4.11 14.79 -15.30
C PHE A 3 -2.95 15.69 -15.68
N GLU A 4 -2.70 16.73 -14.87
CA GLU A 4 -1.52 17.55 -15.07
C GLU A 4 -0.26 16.71 -14.83
N LYS A 5 0.72 16.82 -15.73
CA LYS A 5 2.00 16.10 -15.63
C LYS A 5 2.67 16.27 -14.26
N ALA A 6 2.48 17.43 -13.63
CA ALA A 6 2.99 17.73 -12.30
C ALA A 6 2.38 16.81 -11.21
N VAL A 7 1.08 16.50 -11.29
CA VAL A 7 0.38 15.61 -10.34
C VAL A 7 0.96 14.21 -10.40
N VAL A 8 1.12 13.66 -11.60
CA VAL A 8 1.69 12.31 -11.80
C VAL A 8 3.12 12.22 -11.27
N VAL A 9 3.96 13.22 -11.56
CA VAL A 9 5.35 13.25 -11.07
C VAL A 9 5.40 13.33 -9.53
N ARG A 10 4.53 14.15 -8.93
CA ARG A 10 4.45 14.27 -7.46
C ARG A 10 4.07 12.93 -6.82
N ILE A 11 2.99 12.31 -7.29
CA ILE A 11 2.50 11.04 -6.73
C ILE A 11 3.51 9.93 -6.92
N SER A 12 4.14 9.83 -8.09
CA SER A 12 5.22 8.87 -8.32
C SER A 12 6.33 9.01 -7.26
N LYS A 13 6.69 10.25 -6.90
CA LYS A 13 7.71 10.49 -5.88
C LYS A 13 7.25 10.13 -4.47
N GLU A 14 6.00 10.42 -4.12
CA GLU A 14 5.42 10.04 -2.83
C GLU A 14 5.35 8.51 -2.70
N ILE A 15 4.94 7.80 -3.75
CA ILE A 15 4.92 6.33 -3.81
C ILE A 15 6.34 5.77 -3.66
N GLU A 16 7.33 6.32 -4.36
CA GLU A 16 8.74 5.91 -4.22
C GLU A 16 9.25 6.04 -2.78
N LEU A 17 8.90 7.13 -2.10
CA LEU A 17 9.30 7.37 -0.72
C LEU A 17 8.62 6.40 0.24
N GLU A 18 7.33 6.13 0.07
CA GLU A 18 6.62 5.17 0.92
C GLU A 18 7.12 3.73 0.67
N LEU A 19 7.40 3.35 -0.58
CA LEU A 19 8.04 2.06 -0.90
C LEU A 19 9.42 1.95 -0.26
N ALA A 20 10.20 3.03 -0.19
CA ALA A 20 11.48 3.01 0.51
C ALA A 20 11.30 2.80 2.03
N SER A 21 10.27 3.39 2.65
CA SER A 21 9.92 3.14 4.05
C SER A 21 9.49 1.69 4.29
N VAL A 22 8.65 1.14 3.41
CA VAL A 22 8.21 -0.27 3.48
C VAL A 22 9.39 -1.23 3.35
N ARG A 23 10.35 -0.94 2.46
CA ARG A 23 11.57 -1.76 2.32
C ARG A 23 12.38 -1.80 3.61
N LYS A 24 12.46 -0.69 4.35
CA LYS A 24 13.15 -0.67 5.66
C LYS A 24 12.47 -1.58 6.68
N LEU A 25 11.14 -1.70 6.65
CA LEU A 25 10.42 -2.63 7.52
C LEU A 25 10.77 -4.10 7.21
N LEU A 26 10.99 -4.43 5.93
CA LEU A 26 11.44 -5.77 5.53
C LEU A 26 12.87 -6.05 6.01
N ASP A 27 13.76 -5.07 5.93
CA ASP A 27 15.11 -5.18 6.48
C ASP A 27 15.06 -5.36 8.01
N GLU A 28 14.24 -4.56 8.71
CA GLU A 28 14.01 -4.70 10.16
C GLU A 28 13.47 -6.09 10.53
N TYR A 29 12.51 -6.61 9.77
CA TYR A 29 11.98 -7.96 9.97
C TYR A 29 13.05 -9.05 9.81
N ARG A 30 13.89 -8.92 8.78
CA ARG A 30 14.97 -9.88 8.48
C ARG A 30 16.04 -9.86 9.58
N ASP A 31 16.31 -8.68 10.12
CA ASP A 31 17.39 -8.45 11.08
C ASP A 31 16.89 -8.57 12.54
N LEU A 32 15.67 -9.09 12.75
CA LEU A 32 15.14 -9.35 14.09
C LEU A 32 16.01 -10.35 14.86
N PRO A 33 16.28 -10.08 16.15
CA PRO A 33 16.99 -11.03 17.00
C PRO A 33 16.09 -12.24 17.33
N GLU A 34 16.72 -13.28 17.88
CA GLU A 34 15.96 -14.33 18.57
C GLU A 34 15.31 -13.76 19.84
N PHE A 35 14.09 -14.23 20.12
CA PHE A 35 13.33 -13.79 21.28
C PHE A 35 13.17 -14.94 22.27
N GLU A 36 13.45 -14.69 23.55
CA GLU A 36 13.21 -15.66 24.63
C GLU A 36 11.71 -15.85 24.90
N SER A 37 10.92 -14.79 24.70
CA SER A 37 9.48 -14.78 24.95
C SER A 37 8.70 -14.76 23.64
N ARG A 38 7.89 -15.81 23.43
CA ARG A 38 6.96 -15.90 22.30
C ARG A 38 5.97 -14.74 22.24
N SER A 39 5.56 -14.19 23.39
CA SER A 39 4.61 -13.07 23.39
C SER A 39 5.25 -11.77 22.90
N ILE A 40 6.54 -11.56 23.20
CA ILE A 40 7.32 -10.42 22.71
C ILE A 40 7.57 -10.59 21.21
N GLU A 41 8.00 -11.79 20.79
CA GLU A 41 8.18 -12.11 19.36
C GLU A 41 6.92 -11.81 18.54
N CYS A 42 5.75 -12.32 18.97
CA CYS A 42 4.49 -12.07 18.28
C CYS A 42 4.13 -10.58 18.21
N ARG A 43 4.41 -9.80 19.26
CA ARG A 43 4.15 -8.36 19.27
C ARG A 43 5.04 -7.61 18.28
N VAL A 44 6.33 -7.92 18.26
CA VAL A 44 7.29 -7.27 17.35
C VAL A 44 6.97 -7.61 15.90
N LYS A 45 6.85 -8.91 15.58
CA LYS A 45 6.49 -9.36 14.22
C LYS A 45 5.12 -8.83 13.79
N GLY A 46 4.15 -8.81 14.70
CA GLY A 46 2.82 -8.27 14.45
C GLY A 46 2.83 -6.77 14.16
N SER A 47 3.65 -5.99 14.88
CA SER A 47 3.82 -4.55 14.63
C SER A 47 4.40 -4.29 13.25
N ILE A 48 5.48 -4.98 12.89
CA ILE A 48 6.11 -4.81 11.57
C ILE A 48 5.14 -5.18 10.44
N LEU A 49 4.37 -6.26 10.62
CA LEU A 49 3.35 -6.67 9.66
C LEU A 49 2.24 -5.61 9.53
N HIS A 50 1.77 -5.07 10.65
CA HIS A 50 0.78 -4.00 10.65
C HIS A 50 1.29 -2.74 9.95
N ASP A 51 2.54 -2.36 10.18
CA ASP A 51 3.18 -1.20 9.55
C ASP A 51 3.35 -1.42 8.04
N PHE A 52 3.67 -2.65 7.61
CA PHE A 52 3.73 -3.03 6.19
C PHE A 52 2.38 -2.82 5.50
N TYR A 53 1.30 -3.37 6.07
CA TYR A 53 -0.05 -3.21 5.51
C TYR A 53 -0.51 -1.76 5.49
N SER A 54 -0.21 -1.02 6.57
CA SER A 54 -0.51 0.41 6.64
C SER A 54 0.22 1.23 5.56
N GLY A 55 1.47 0.87 5.25
CA GLY A 55 2.25 1.49 4.17
C GLY A 55 1.65 1.22 2.79
N MET A 56 1.25 -0.03 2.51
CA MET A 56 0.56 -0.38 1.26
C MET A 56 -0.76 0.40 1.11
N GLU A 57 -1.56 0.47 2.16
CA GLU A 57 -2.82 1.20 2.15
C GLU A 57 -2.63 2.70 1.90
N ARG A 58 -1.58 3.32 2.45
CA ARG A 58 -1.24 4.72 2.14
C ARG A 58 -0.93 4.93 0.66
N ILE A 59 -0.17 4.03 0.05
CA ILE A 59 0.14 4.06 -1.39
C ILE A 59 -1.16 3.99 -2.19
N PHE A 60 -2.01 3.02 -1.89
CA PHE A 60 -3.26 2.81 -2.64
C PHE A 60 -4.24 3.96 -2.46
N ARG A 61 -4.39 4.49 -1.24
CA ARG A 61 -5.20 5.71 -1.01
C ARG A 61 -4.70 6.87 -1.84
N ARG A 62 -3.37 7.08 -1.89
CA ARG A 62 -2.81 8.18 -2.65
C ARG A 62 -3.10 8.09 -4.14
N ILE A 63 -3.05 6.87 -4.68
CA ILE A 63 -3.45 6.57 -6.06
C ILE A 63 -4.95 6.86 -6.24
N ALA A 64 -5.80 6.38 -5.33
CA ALA A 64 -7.24 6.53 -5.45
C ALA A 64 -7.70 8.00 -5.37
N GLU A 65 -7.18 8.75 -4.39
CA GLU A 65 -7.47 10.18 -4.19
C GLU A 65 -7.15 11.02 -5.43
N GLU A 66 -6.04 10.71 -6.09
CA GLU A 66 -5.51 11.56 -7.16
C GLU A 66 -5.88 11.07 -8.55
N LEU A 67 -6.01 9.75 -8.76
CA LEU A 67 -6.19 9.14 -10.08
C LEU A 67 -7.55 8.45 -10.25
N ASN A 68 -8.16 7.90 -9.19
CA ASN A 68 -9.46 7.22 -9.28
C ASN A 68 -10.66 8.16 -9.04
N GLY A 69 -10.39 9.39 -8.56
CA GLY A 69 -11.43 10.38 -8.24
C GLY A 69 -11.89 10.36 -6.77
N GLY A 70 -11.14 9.67 -5.89
CA GLY A 70 -11.43 9.59 -4.46
C GLY A 70 -11.19 8.19 -3.89
N VAL A 71 -11.21 8.09 -2.57
CA VAL A 71 -11.22 6.79 -1.84
C VAL A 71 -12.67 6.26 -1.81
N PRO A 72 -12.88 4.94 -1.84
CA PRO A 72 -14.21 4.35 -1.62
C PRO A 72 -14.87 4.86 -0.34
N ASN A 73 -16.19 5.09 -0.39
CA ASN A 73 -16.97 5.63 0.74
C ASN A 73 -17.86 4.58 1.42
N SER A 74 -17.54 3.29 1.26
CA SER A 74 -18.29 2.21 1.90
C SER A 74 -17.82 1.93 3.32
N GLU A 75 -18.59 1.16 4.09
CA GLU A 75 -18.14 0.66 5.40
C GLU A 75 -16.91 -0.25 5.29
N GLN A 76 -16.64 -0.81 4.10
CA GLN A 76 -15.55 -1.75 3.85
C GLN A 76 -14.54 -1.17 2.86
N TRP A 77 -14.36 0.15 2.91
CA TRP A 77 -13.55 0.90 1.96
C TRP A 77 -12.12 0.36 1.80
N HIS A 78 -11.53 -0.25 2.83
CA HIS A 78 -10.20 -0.87 2.72
C HIS A 78 -10.18 -2.00 1.67
N ARG A 79 -11.22 -2.83 1.62
CA ARG A 79 -11.33 -3.93 0.64
C ARG A 79 -11.65 -3.41 -0.74
N ASP A 80 -12.59 -2.47 -0.81
CA ASP A 80 -12.96 -1.81 -2.07
C ASP A 80 -11.75 -1.10 -2.68
N LEU A 81 -10.88 -0.52 -1.85
CA LEU A 81 -9.64 0.12 -2.30
C LEU A 81 -8.70 -0.89 -2.94
N LEU A 82 -8.55 -2.10 -2.37
CA LEU A 82 -7.75 -3.17 -2.98
C LEU A 82 -8.37 -3.63 -4.32
N ASP A 83 -9.69 -3.73 -4.39
CA ASP A 83 -10.39 -4.04 -5.63
C ASP A 83 -10.15 -2.98 -6.71
N GLU A 84 -10.25 -1.70 -6.37
CA GLU A 84 -9.94 -0.63 -7.31
C GLU A 84 -8.50 -0.69 -7.83
N MET A 85 -7.54 -1.18 -7.03
CA MET A 85 -6.15 -1.33 -7.46
C MET A 85 -5.96 -2.44 -8.51
N THR A 86 -6.89 -3.38 -8.66
CA THR A 86 -6.87 -4.40 -9.73
C THR A 86 -7.49 -3.90 -11.02
N TRP A 87 -8.28 -2.83 -10.97
CA TRP A 87 -8.98 -2.32 -12.15
C TRP A 87 -8.06 -1.53 -13.07
N GLU A 88 -8.29 -1.69 -14.37
CA GLU A 88 -7.82 -0.75 -15.37
C GLU A 88 -8.75 0.46 -15.41
N PHE A 89 -8.18 1.66 -15.31
CA PHE A 89 -8.90 2.91 -15.56
C PHE A 89 -8.46 3.43 -16.93
N GLU A 90 -9.25 3.13 -17.96
CA GLU A 90 -8.91 3.39 -19.36
C GLU A 90 -8.43 4.83 -19.59
N GLY A 91 -7.23 4.97 -20.15
CA GLY A 91 -6.59 6.27 -20.41
C GLY A 91 -6.07 7.01 -19.18
N ILE A 92 -6.14 6.42 -17.98
CA ILE A 92 -5.66 6.98 -16.71
C ILE A 92 -4.51 6.14 -16.15
N ARG A 93 -4.77 4.87 -15.82
CA ARG A 93 -3.75 3.95 -15.30
C ARG A 93 -4.10 2.48 -15.57
N PRO A 94 -3.09 1.61 -15.75
CA PRO A 94 -3.29 0.18 -15.70
C PRO A 94 -3.60 -0.29 -14.25
N PRO A 95 -3.93 -1.58 -14.06
CA PRO A 95 -3.92 -2.22 -12.75
C PRO A 95 -2.60 -1.98 -12.02
N VAL A 96 -2.68 -1.67 -10.73
CA VAL A 96 -1.52 -1.44 -9.85
C VAL A 96 -1.04 -2.77 -9.26
N ILE A 97 -1.97 -3.66 -8.94
CA ILE A 97 -1.73 -5.02 -8.46
C ILE A 97 -2.57 -6.01 -9.28
N ASP A 98 -2.16 -7.28 -9.31
CA ASP A 98 -2.99 -8.34 -9.87
C ASP A 98 -3.95 -8.93 -8.82
N GLU A 99 -4.91 -9.74 -9.27
CA GLU A 99 -5.89 -10.39 -8.40
C GLU A 99 -5.23 -11.33 -7.38
N ASN A 100 -4.12 -11.98 -7.74
CA ASN A 100 -3.41 -12.88 -6.83
C ASN A 100 -2.83 -12.13 -5.64
N LEU A 101 -2.23 -10.97 -5.88
CA LEU A 101 -1.68 -10.12 -4.84
C LEU A 101 -2.80 -9.51 -4.00
N ARG A 102 -3.91 -9.07 -4.63
CA ARG A 102 -5.09 -8.58 -3.92
C ARG A 102 -5.62 -9.59 -2.90
N ASP A 103 -5.70 -10.88 -3.25
CA ASP A 103 -6.21 -11.92 -2.35
C ASP A 103 -5.25 -12.30 -1.20
N ARG A 104 -4.00 -11.85 -1.29
CA ARG A 104 -2.96 -12.07 -0.28
C ARG A 104 -2.77 -10.87 0.64
N LEU A 105 -3.39 -9.73 0.32
CA LEU A 105 -3.34 -8.50 1.10
C LEU A 105 -4.57 -8.39 2.01
#